data_AF-A1TR69-F1
#
_entry.id   AF-A1TR69-F1
#
_cell.length_a   1.000
_cell.length_b   1.000
_cell.length_c   1.000
_cell.angle_alpha   90.00
_cell.angle_beta   90.00
_cell.angle_gamma   90.00
#
_symmetry.space_group_name_H-M   'P 1'
#
loop_
_entity.id
_entity.type
_entity.pdbx_description
1 polymer ?
#
loop_
_entity_poly.entity_id
_entity_poly.type
_entity_poly.pdbx_seq_one_letter_code
_entity_poly.pdbx_strand_id
1 'polypeptide(L)'
;MAITLTYLGTTAHISDRLVWTDEYSWSPVDQATAYSTTGALLVDVAVKQAGRPITLVGTETIACIQRALCDTLQAWASLPGIELDLVLRGVTRRVLFDHAQGGFAAQPVYKLQDGEESPTQLYFPTFKFIEI
;
A
#
# COMPACT_ATOMS: atom_id res chain seq x y z
N MET A 1 -11.11 12.95 -5.97
CA MET A 1 -11.20 12.57 -4.53
C MET A 1 -9.78 12.34 -4.06
N ALA A 2 -9.38 12.91 -2.93
CA ALA A 2 -8.01 12.75 -2.45
C ALA A 2 -7.78 11.36 -1.86
N ILE A 3 -6.56 10.81 -2.04
CA ILE A 3 -6.07 9.66 -1.29
C ILE A 3 -5.27 10.20 -0.11
N THR A 4 -5.54 9.72 1.11
CA THR A 4 -4.86 10.20 2.32
C THR A 4 -4.41 9.05 3.19
N LEU A 5 -3.30 9.25 3.89
CA LEU A 5 -2.77 8.35 4.89
C LEU A 5 -2.67 9.11 6.21
N THR A 6 -3.33 8.64 7.27
CA THR A 6 -3.36 9.35 8.55
C THR A 6 -2.70 8.55 9.65
N TYR A 7 -1.85 9.20 10.44
CA TYR A 7 -1.21 8.66 11.63
C TYR A 7 -1.38 9.62 12.80
N LEU A 8 -2.04 9.19 13.88
CA LEU A 8 -2.24 9.96 15.12
C LEU A 8 -2.71 11.42 14.87
N GLY A 9 -3.66 11.61 13.93
CA GLY A 9 -4.20 12.92 13.57
C GLY A 9 -3.36 13.74 12.59
N THR A 10 -2.17 13.27 12.19
CA THR A 10 -1.37 13.85 11.11
C THR A 10 -1.75 13.19 9.79
N THR A 11 -2.19 13.98 8.81
CA THR A 11 -2.64 13.47 7.50
C THR A 11 -1.63 13.79 6.40
N ALA A 12 -1.13 12.76 5.74
CA ALA A 12 -0.38 12.85 4.51
C ALA A 12 -1.32 12.75 3.30
N HIS A 13 -1.32 13.79 2.45
CA HIS A 13 -2.03 13.76 1.17
C HIS A 13 -1.13 13.14 0.11
N ILE A 14 -1.51 11.97 -0.40
CA ILE A 14 -0.81 11.32 -1.49
C ILE A 14 -1.57 11.50 -2.80
N SER A 15 -0.89 11.31 -3.93
CA SER A 15 -1.46 11.58 -5.24
C SER A 15 -2.71 10.75 -5.51
N ASP A 16 -3.77 11.37 -6.01
CA ASP A 16 -5.03 10.70 -6.38
C ASP A 16 -4.93 9.90 -7.69
N ARG A 17 -3.79 10.01 -8.38
CA ARG A 17 -3.50 9.29 -9.62
C ARG A 17 -2.91 7.90 -9.40
N LEU A 18 -2.63 7.50 -8.16
CA LEU A 18 -2.05 6.18 -7.87
C LEU A 18 -2.93 5.05 -8.39
N VAL A 19 -2.30 4.06 -9.05
CA VAL A 19 -2.97 2.87 -9.57
C VAL A 19 -2.96 1.77 -8.54
N TRP A 20 -4.14 1.20 -8.24
CA TRP A 20 -4.25 0.01 -7.40
C TRP A 20 -4.07 -1.25 -8.25
N THR A 21 -2.87 -1.82 -8.25
CA THR A 21 -2.49 -2.87 -9.21
C THR A 21 -3.00 -4.27 -8.85
N ASP A 22 -3.25 -4.54 -7.56
CA ASP A 22 -3.72 -5.83 -7.04
C ASP A 22 -5.19 -5.81 -6.56
N GLU A 23 -5.96 -4.79 -6.97
CA GLU A 23 -7.33 -4.53 -6.50
C GLU A 23 -8.25 -5.75 -6.53
N TYR A 24 -8.18 -6.51 -7.64
CA TYR A 24 -9.00 -7.67 -7.93
C TYR A 24 -8.23 -8.99 -7.88
N SER A 25 -6.93 -8.95 -7.52
CA SER A 25 -6.08 -10.14 -7.46
C SER A 25 -6.26 -10.91 -6.14
N TRP A 26 -6.83 -10.28 -5.12
CA TRP A 26 -7.08 -10.89 -3.82
C TRP A 26 -8.56 -11.31 -3.66
N SER A 27 -8.77 -12.47 -3.03
CA SER A 27 -10.09 -12.98 -2.64
C SER A 27 -10.21 -13.02 -1.11
N PRO A 28 -11.33 -12.52 -0.54
CA PRO A 28 -11.63 -12.69 0.88
C PRO A 28 -11.99 -14.12 1.25
N VAL A 29 -12.39 -14.94 0.26
CA VAL A 29 -12.74 -16.34 0.46
C VAL A 29 -11.53 -17.20 0.13
N ASP A 30 -11.16 -18.07 1.07
CA ASP A 30 -10.19 -19.13 0.86
C ASP A 30 -10.90 -20.48 0.75
N GLN A 31 -10.31 -21.39 -0.04
CA GLN A 31 -10.86 -22.72 -0.23
C GLN A 31 -9.75 -23.77 -0.26
N ALA A 32 -9.91 -24.82 0.55
CA ALA A 32 -9.12 -26.03 0.48
C ALA A 32 -10.00 -27.21 0.07
N THR A 33 -9.44 -28.13 -0.71
CA THR A 33 -10.13 -29.36 -1.10
C THR A 33 -9.31 -30.59 -0.74
N ALA A 34 -10.00 -31.65 -0.36
CA ALA A 34 -9.42 -32.95 -0.06
C ALA A 34 -10.40 -34.07 -0.43
N TYR A 35 -9.91 -35.30 -0.52
CA TYR A 35 -10.78 -36.46 -0.60
C TYR A 35 -10.79 -37.19 0.74
N SER A 36 -11.97 -37.63 1.16
CA SER A 36 -12.11 -38.53 2.30
C SER A 36 -11.61 -39.95 1.96
N THR A 37 -11.48 -40.81 2.98
CA THR A 37 -11.11 -42.22 2.81
C THR A 37 -12.11 -43.04 1.99
N THR A 38 -13.34 -42.54 1.82
CA THR A 38 -14.38 -43.14 0.96
C THR A 38 -14.42 -42.54 -0.44
N GLY A 39 -13.57 -41.56 -0.75
CA GLY A 39 -13.49 -40.90 -2.05
C GLY A 39 -14.45 -39.71 -2.23
N ALA A 40 -15.20 -39.29 -1.20
CA ALA A 40 -16.02 -38.07 -1.27
C ALA A 40 -15.13 -36.81 -1.26
N LEU A 41 -15.46 -35.81 -2.09
CA LEU A 41 -14.80 -34.51 -2.12
C LEU A 41 -15.22 -33.69 -0.89
N LEU A 42 -14.23 -33.32 -0.08
CA LEU A 42 -14.34 -32.38 1.02
C LEU A 42 -13.92 -31.00 0.52
N VAL A 43 -14.73 -29.99 0.81
CA VAL A 43 -14.50 -28.60 0.42
C VAL A 43 -14.61 -27.76 1.69
N ASP A 44 -13.48 -27.24 2.15
CA ASP A 44 -13.40 -26.29 3.27
C ASP A 44 -13.32 -24.87 2.71
N VAL A 45 -14.24 -24.01 3.14
CA VAL A 45 -14.39 -22.65 2.64
C VAL A 45 -14.61 -21.72 3.80
N ALA A 46 -13.77 -20.69 3.89
CA ALA A 46 -13.83 -19.71 4.96
C ALA A 46 -13.46 -18.30 4.47
N VAL A 47 -13.79 -17.29 5.28
CA VAL A 47 -13.45 -15.90 5.03
C VAL A 47 -12.17 -15.52 5.79
N LYS A 48 -11.18 -14.98 5.08
CA LYS A 48 -9.96 -14.40 5.65
C LYS A 48 -10.34 -13.18 6.50
N GLN A 49 -9.85 -13.12 7.73
CA GLN A 49 -10.17 -12.06 8.68
C GLN A 49 -9.39 -10.76 8.42
N ALA A 50 -8.20 -10.87 7.82
CA ALA A 50 -7.29 -9.78 7.52
C ALA A 50 -6.34 -10.21 6.39
N GLY A 51 -5.41 -9.32 6.00
CA GLY A 51 -4.32 -9.69 5.08
C GLY A 51 -4.59 -9.33 3.62
N ARG A 52 -5.52 -8.40 3.34
CA ARG A 52 -5.73 -7.94 1.96
C ARG A 52 -4.55 -7.04 1.55
N PRO A 53 -3.78 -7.40 0.50
CA PRO A 53 -2.74 -6.53 -0.02
C PRO A 53 -3.36 -5.33 -0.74
N ILE A 54 -2.71 -4.18 -0.61
CA ILE A 54 -3.04 -2.95 -1.34
C ILE A 54 -1.75 -2.38 -1.89
N THR A 55 -1.53 -2.57 -3.20
CA THR A 55 -0.38 -2.03 -3.91
C THR A 55 -0.79 -0.81 -4.72
N LEU A 56 -0.25 0.37 -4.37
CA LEU A 56 -0.49 1.64 -5.04
C LEU A 56 0.77 2.11 -5.76
N VAL A 57 0.70 2.25 -7.08
CA VAL A 57 1.86 2.56 -7.93
C VAL A 57 1.67 3.91 -8.63
N GLY A 58 2.69 4.78 -8.56
CA GLY A 58 2.66 6.09 -9.19
C GLY A 58 3.40 6.22 -10.52
N THR A 59 4.24 5.24 -10.86
CA THR A 59 5.03 5.24 -12.13
C THR A 59 4.15 5.09 -13.37
N GLU A 60 2.92 4.58 -13.24
CA GLU A 60 2.01 4.32 -14.37
C GLU A 60 1.17 5.55 -14.80
N THR A 61 1.04 6.57 -13.94
CA THR A 61 0.04 7.66 -14.12
C THR A 61 0.59 9.05 -13.80
N ILE A 62 1.91 9.20 -13.76
CA ILE A 62 2.58 10.44 -13.37
C ILE A 62 2.13 10.90 -11.96
N ALA A 63 1.93 9.95 -11.04
CA ALA A 63 1.45 10.24 -9.70
C ALA A 63 2.60 10.64 -8.79
N CYS A 64 3.18 11.83 -9.01
CA CYS A 64 4.35 12.28 -8.26
C CYS A 64 3.99 12.81 -6.86
N ILE A 65 4.93 12.70 -5.93
CA ILE A 65 4.92 13.40 -4.64
C ILE A 65 6.26 14.11 -4.41
N GLN A 66 6.27 15.11 -3.52
CA GLN A 66 7.49 15.84 -3.16
C GLN A 66 8.40 15.01 -2.25
N ARG A 67 9.71 15.21 -2.35
CA ARG A 67 10.73 14.54 -1.52
C ARG A 67 10.46 14.72 -0.02
N ALA A 68 10.04 15.91 0.42
CA ALA A 68 9.67 16.15 1.82
C ALA A 68 8.56 15.21 2.32
N LEU A 69 7.60 14.90 1.45
CA LEU A 69 6.53 13.95 1.75
C LEU A 69 7.07 12.51 1.75
N CYS A 70 7.97 12.16 0.81
CA CYS A 70 8.68 10.88 0.85
C CYS A 70 9.42 10.69 2.17
N ASP A 71 10.13 11.71 2.66
CA ASP A 71 10.89 11.65 3.92
C ASP A 71 9.94 11.39 5.11
N THR A 72 8.77 12.03 5.12
CA THR A 72 7.73 11.81 6.13
C THR A 72 7.19 10.37 6.08
N LEU A 73 6.86 9.89 4.89
CA LEU A 73 6.32 8.54 4.67
C LEU A 73 7.36 7.45 4.99
N GLN A 74 8.63 7.70 4.68
CA GLN A 74 9.74 6.83 5.04
C GLN A 74 9.92 6.76 6.56
N ALA A 75 9.79 7.89 7.26
CA ALA A 75 9.83 7.91 8.73
C ALA A 75 8.67 7.10 9.32
N TRP A 76 7.45 7.24 8.80
CA TRP A 76 6.30 6.42 9.21
C TRP A 76 6.52 4.94 8.94
N ALA A 77 7.01 4.58 7.75
CA ALA A 77 7.36 3.21 7.42
C ALA A 77 8.47 2.65 8.32
N SER A 78 9.29 3.48 8.96
CA SER A 78 10.33 3.01 9.88
C SER A 78 9.80 2.69 11.29
N LEU A 79 8.52 2.95 11.58
CA LEU A 79 7.89 2.68 12.87
C LEU A 79 7.34 1.24 12.91
N PRO A 80 7.87 0.35 13.78
CA PRO A 80 7.40 -1.03 13.87
C PRO A 80 5.94 -1.11 14.31
N GLY A 81 5.13 -1.90 13.58
CA GLY A 81 3.73 -2.11 13.91
C GLY A 81 2.85 -0.87 13.75
N ILE A 82 3.27 0.11 12.95
CA ILE A 82 2.47 1.29 12.66
C ILE A 82 1.14 0.90 12.02
N GLU A 83 0.06 1.42 12.59
CA GLU A 83 -1.28 1.33 12.01
C GLU A 83 -1.69 2.70 11.49
N LEU A 84 -2.21 2.70 10.27
CA LEU A 84 -2.53 3.89 9.50
C LEU A 84 -3.96 3.81 8.99
N ASP A 85 -4.61 4.97 8.90
CA ASP A 85 -5.91 5.06 8.26
C ASP A 85 -5.70 5.54 6.81
N LEU A 86 -5.82 4.62 5.87
CA LEU A 86 -5.77 4.87 4.43
C LEU A 86 -7.18 5.17 3.92
N VAL A 87 -7.39 6.37 3.40
CA VAL A 87 -8.62 6.70 2.65
C VAL A 87 -8.35 6.49 1.17
N LEU A 88 -8.97 5.47 0.59
CA LEU A 88 -8.86 5.11 -0.82
C LEU A 88 -10.25 5.03 -1.42
N ARG A 89 -10.52 5.88 -2.43
CA ARG A 89 -11.84 5.99 -3.09
C ARG A 89 -12.99 6.25 -2.10
N GLY A 90 -12.72 7.03 -1.06
CA GLY A 90 -13.70 7.41 -0.04
C GLY A 90 -13.96 6.33 1.01
N VAL A 91 -13.29 5.19 0.94
CA VAL A 91 -13.35 4.13 1.96
C VAL A 91 -12.11 4.23 2.85
N THR A 92 -12.32 4.28 4.16
CA THR A 92 -11.24 4.22 5.14
C THR A 92 -10.87 2.76 5.40
N ARG A 93 -9.57 2.46 5.36
CA ARG A 93 -8.99 1.13 5.59
C ARG A 93 -7.90 1.23 6.62
N ARG A 94 -7.91 0.32 7.59
CA ARG A 94 -6.83 0.18 8.57
C ARG A 94 -5.70 -0.61 7.92
N VAL A 95 -4.51 -0.04 7.83
CA VAL A 95 -3.40 -0.66 7.12
C VAL A 95 -2.09 -0.54 7.87
N LEU A 96 -1.17 -1.44 7.56
CA LEU A 96 0.25 -1.33 7.88
C LEU A 96 1.08 -1.40 6.59
N PHE A 97 2.33 -0.95 6.66
CA PHE A 97 3.27 -1.14 5.55
C PHE A 97 3.71 -2.60 5.47
N ASP A 98 3.58 -3.21 4.28
CA ASP A 98 4.05 -4.58 4.04
C ASP A 98 5.57 -4.59 3.85
N HIS A 99 6.30 -4.61 4.97
CA HIS A 99 7.77 -4.64 4.96
C HIS A 99 8.35 -5.88 4.30
N ALA A 100 7.63 -7.00 4.26
CA ALA A 100 8.08 -8.20 3.54
C ALA A 100 8.17 -7.95 2.02
N GLN A 101 7.40 -6.98 1.51
CA GLN A 101 7.43 -6.58 0.11
C GLN A 101 8.04 -5.19 -0.13
N GLY A 102 8.58 -4.54 0.90
CA GLY A 102 9.25 -3.24 0.86
C GLY A 102 8.49 -2.07 1.50
N GLY A 103 7.16 -2.18 1.67
CA GLY A 103 6.32 -1.18 2.35
C GLY A 103 6.16 0.13 1.60
N PHE A 104 7.19 0.98 1.60
CA PHE A 104 7.24 2.23 0.86
C PHE A 104 8.53 2.32 0.06
N ALA A 105 8.41 2.72 -1.21
CA ALA A 105 9.54 3.03 -2.07
C ALA A 105 9.23 4.27 -2.89
N ALA A 106 10.26 5.00 -3.28
CA ALA A 106 10.12 6.19 -4.12
C ALA A 106 11.29 6.28 -5.12
N GLN A 107 11.00 6.66 -6.35
CA GLN A 107 11.99 6.84 -7.41
C GLN A 107 11.98 8.29 -7.91
N PRO A 108 13.13 8.96 -8.03
CA PRO A 108 13.17 10.34 -8.50
C PRO A 108 12.71 10.43 -9.95
N VAL A 109 11.90 11.45 -10.28
CA VAL A 109 11.45 11.71 -11.65
C VAL A 109 12.63 12.13 -12.54
N TYR A 110 13.54 12.93 -11.99
CA TYR A 110 14.75 13.40 -12.65
C TYR A 110 15.96 13.08 -11.78
N LYS A 111 17.07 12.68 -12.40
CA LYS A 111 18.35 12.55 -11.71
C LYS A 111 19.00 13.92 -11.62
N LEU A 112 19.28 14.38 -10.40
CA LEU A 112 20.01 15.62 -10.15
C LEU A 112 21.42 15.33 -9.65
N GLN A 113 22.28 16.35 -9.63
CA GLN A 113 23.52 16.28 -8.89
C GLN A 113 23.23 16.32 -7.38
N ASP A 114 24.11 15.72 -6.56
CA ASP A 114 23.92 15.62 -5.12
C ASP A 114 23.67 16.99 -4.44
N GLY A 115 24.38 18.04 -4.89
CA GLY A 115 24.21 19.40 -4.37
C GLY A 115 22.94 20.13 -4.83
N GLU A 116 22.17 19.55 -5.76
CA GLU A 116 20.93 20.12 -6.29
C GLU A 116 19.68 19.48 -5.66
N GLU A 117 19.85 18.50 -4.78
CA GLU A 117 18.77 17.87 -4.05
C GLU A 117 17.98 18.90 -3.24
N SER A 118 16.65 18.85 -3.33
CA SER A 118 15.77 19.78 -2.63
C SER A 118 14.48 19.11 -2.18
N PRO A 119 13.84 19.62 -1.11
CA PRO A 119 12.61 19.02 -0.58
C PRO A 119 11.43 19.01 -1.57
N THR A 120 11.49 19.85 -2.61
CA THR A 120 10.44 20.01 -3.62
C THR A 120 10.60 19.09 -4.83
N GLN A 121 11.69 18.33 -4.93
CA GLN A 121 11.89 17.36 -5.99
C GLN A 121 10.75 16.35 -6.05
N LEU A 122 10.40 15.92 -7.26
CA LEU A 122 9.32 15.00 -7.51
C LEU A 122 9.82 13.56 -7.58
N TYR A 123 9.08 12.67 -6.94
CA TYR A 123 9.32 11.23 -6.93
C TYR A 123 8.04 10.48 -7.32
N PHE A 124 8.19 9.36 -8.00
CA PHE A 124 7.14 8.36 -8.17
C PHE A 124 7.13 7.43 -6.96
N PRO A 125 6.08 7.46 -6.12
CA PRO A 125 5.98 6.57 -4.99
C PRO A 125 5.37 5.23 -5.41
N THR A 126 5.74 4.21 -4.67
CA THR A 126 5.11 2.90 -4.63
C THR A 126 4.81 2.56 -3.18
N PHE A 127 3.55 2.30 -2.89
CA PHE A 127 3.11 1.85 -1.59
C PHE A 127 2.66 0.39 -1.67
N LYS A 128 3.04 -0.38 -0.67
CA LYS A 128 2.56 -1.74 -0.45
C LYS A 128 2.08 -1.83 0.98
N PHE A 129 0.79 -2.03 1.12
CA PHE A 129 0.14 -2.15 2.41
C PHE A 129 -0.48 -3.54 2.57
N ILE A 130 -0.71 -3.90 3.82
CA ILE A 130 -1.62 -4.97 4.21
C ILE A 130 -2.75 -4.34 5.04
N GLU A 131 -3.99 -4.61 4.64
CA GLU A 131 -5.20 -4.29 5.41
C GLU A 131 -5.35 -5.28 6.58
N ILE A 132 -5.54 -4.75 7.78
CA ILE A 132 -5.62 -5.50 9.04
C ILE A 132 -7.00 -5.41 9.71
#